data_AF-E4YS35-F1
#
_entry.id   AF-E4YS35-F1
#
_cell.length_a   1.000
_cell.length_b   1.000
_cell.length_c   1.000
_cell.angle_alpha   90.00
_cell.angle_beta   90.00
_cell.angle_gamma   90.00
#
_symmetry.space_group_name_H-M   'P 1'
#
loop_
_entity.id
_entity.type
_entity.pdbx_description
1 polymer ?
#
loop_
_entity_poly.entity_id
_entity_poly.type
_entity_poly.pdbx_seq_one_letter_code
_entity_poly.pdbx_strand_id
1 'polypeptide(L)'
;MSLSSSNFSAHLVQICQRYQRCTQCVAHDQEGSLVTVSGEQVACNWENGRYEISFDAGTGRVDCRNNNGCGKKLCSCDDELAFEMANNFELFETAHSSLRGFEFADECLPSSPPPGQGPGRGDLQCCGDYPARFPYHDKNGERDCCVDKVFNTAEKTCCNNGALVLTGESC
;
A
#
# COMPACT_ATOMS: atom_id res chain seq x y z
N MET A 1 -17.18 -18.77 -25.56
CA MET A 1 -16.08 -18.49 -24.61
C MET A 1 -16.37 -17.14 -23.97
N SER A 2 -17.11 -17.13 -22.88
CA SER A 2 -17.45 -15.91 -22.13
C SER A 2 -16.53 -15.83 -20.91
N LEU A 3 -15.39 -15.16 -21.06
CA LEU A 3 -14.58 -14.76 -19.92
C LEU A 3 -15.23 -13.50 -19.35
N SER A 4 -15.65 -13.59 -18.10
CA SER A 4 -16.46 -12.61 -17.38
C SER A 4 -15.72 -11.28 -17.23
N SER A 5 -16.32 -10.19 -17.72
CA SER A 5 -15.88 -8.81 -17.57
C SER A 5 -15.57 -8.40 -16.10
N SER A 6 -16.08 -9.14 -15.13
CA SER A 6 -15.81 -8.95 -13.70
C SER A 6 -14.37 -9.21 -13.24
N ASN A 7 -13.52 -9.87 -14.04
CA ASN A 7 -12.12 -10.12 -13.67
C ASN A 7 -11.13 -9.02 -14.12
N PHE A 8 -11.46 -8.23 -15.14
CA PHE A 8 -10.52 -7.26 -15.73
C PHE A 8 -10.52 -5.92 -14.97
N SER A 9 -11.70 -5.39 -14.65
CA SER A 9 -11.87 -4.23 -13.75
C SER A 9 -11.20 -4.42 -12.37
N ALA A 10 -11.22 -5.65 -11.84
CA ALA A 10 -10.58 -5.97 -10.57
C ALA A 10 -9.07 -5.68 -10.56
N HIS A 11 -8.39 -5.70 -11.72
CA HIS A 11 -6.95 -5.53 -11.77
C HIS A 11 -6.52 -4.07 -11.55
N LEU A 12 -7.16 -3.11 -12.22
CA LEU A 12 -6.90 -1.68 -12.00
C LEU A 12 -7.31 -1.24 -10.59
N VAL A 13 -8.40 -1.81 -10.06
CA VAL A 13 -8.79 -1.59 -8.65
C VAL A 13 -7.72 -2.12 -7.69
N GLN A 14 -7.13 -3.29 -7.96
CA GLN A 14 -6.04 -3.84 -7.15
C GLN A 14 -4.77 -2.96 -7.20
N ILE A 15 -4.49 -2.30 -8.32
CA ILE A 15 -3.39 -1.33 -8.44
C ILE A 15 -3.65 -0.14 -7.51
N CYS A 16 -4.85 0.45 -7.56
CA CYS A 16 -5.25 1.53 -6.64
C CYS A 16 -5.22 1.07 -5.17
N GLN A 17 -5.61 -0.18 -4.88
CA GLN A 17 -5.53 -0.74 -3.52
C GLN A 17 -4.08 -0.90 -3.05
N ARG A 18 -3.14 -1.29 -3.92
CA ARG A 18 -1.70 -1.30 -3.59
C ARG A 18 -1.21 0.11 -3.28
N TYR A 19 -1.57 1.08 -4.10
CA TYR A 19 -1.25 2.48 -3.87
C TYR A 19 -1.74 2.99 -2.50
N GLN A 20 -3.03 2.79 -2.19
CA GLN A 20 -3.61 3.22 -0.91
C GLN A 20 -2.92 2.56 0.29
N ARG A 21 -2.54 1.28 0.18
CA ARG A 21 -1.75 0.59 1.21
C ARG A 21 -0.35 1.19 1.37
N CYS A 22 0.31 1.49 0.26
CA CYS A 22 1.63 2.11 0.26
C CYS A 22 1.60 3.48 0.95
N THR A 23 0.67 4.36 0.57
CA THR A 23 0.56 5.71 1.13
C THR A 23 0.08 5.74 2.57
N GLN A 24 -0.79 4.80 2.97
CA GLN A 24 -1.14 4.61 4.38
C GLN A 24 0.10 4.27 5.21
N CYS A 25 0.98 3.42 4.69
CA CYS A 25 2.25 3.13 5.35
C CYS A 25 3.21 4.30 5.37
N VAL A 26 3.18 5.20 4.38
CA VAL A 26 3.97 6.44 4.46
C VAL A 26 3.52 7.27 5.65
N ALA A 27 2.22 7.51 5.77
CA ALA A 27 1.67 8.31 6.87
C ALA A 27 2.04 7.72 8.24
N HIS A 28 1.99 6.38 8.37
CA HIS A 28 2.38 5.68 9.59
C HIS A 28 3.90 5.75 9.86
N ASP A 29 4.74 5.34 8.91
CA ASP A 29 6.20 5.34 9.09
C ASP A 29 6.79 6.76 9.22
N GLN A 30 6.04 7.79 8.85
CA GLN A 30 6.43 9.21 8.92
C GLN A 30 5.58 9.98 9.94
N GLU A 31 4.94 9.29 10.89
CA GLU A 31 4.25 9.94 11.99
C GLU A 31 5.18 10.95 12.70
N GLY A 32 4.67 12.15 12.97
CA GLY A 32 5.44 13.27 13.51
C GLY A 32 6.35 14.00 12.51
N SER A 33 6.51 13.49 11.28
CA SER A 33 7.21 14.22 10.22
C SER A 33 6.32 15.31 9.63
N LEU A 34 6.79 16.55 9.71
CA LEU A 34 6.08 17.73 9.21
C LEU A 34 6.68 18.21 7.90
N VAL A 35 5.81 18.66 7.00
CA VAL A 35 6.17 19.34 5.74
C VAL A 35 5.58 20.74 5.72
N THR A 36 6.28 21.68 5.09
CA THR A 36 5.80 23.05 4.96
C THR A 36 4.95 23.19 3.70
N VAL A 37 3.66 23.44 3.86
CA VAL A 37 2.73 23.72 2.77
C VAL A 37 2.18 25.13 2.96
N SER A 38 2.42 26.02 2.00
CA SER A 38 1.94 27.42 2.07
C SER A 38 2.34 28.17 3.34
N GLY A 39 3.49 27.83 3.93
CA GLY A 39 4.00 28.44 5.17
C GLY A 39 3.50 27.78 6.45
N GLU A 40 2.63 26.77 6.37
CA GLU A 40 2.12 25.99 7.50
C GLU A 40 2.83 24.64 7.60
N GLN A 41 3.14 24.20 8.82
CA GLN A 41 3.66 22.86 9.06
C GLN A 41 2.51 21.87 9.22
N VAL A 42 2.40 20.96 8.26
CA VAL A 42 1.35 19.94 8.23
C VAL A 42 1.96 18.54 8.22
N ALA A 43 1.21 17.56 8.71
CA ALA A 43 1.65 16.17 8.74
C ALA A 43 1.92 15.66 7.32
N CYS A 44 3.00 14.90 7.17
CA CYS A 44 3.28 14.27 5.89
C CYS A 44 2.35 13.08 5.63
N ASN A 45 1.59 13.18 4.55
CA ASN A 45 0.70 12.15 4.03
C ASN A 45 0.59 12.30 2.51
N TRP A 46 -0.27 11.52 1.87
CA TRP A 46 -0.46 11.58 0.41
C TRP A 46 -1.05 12.91 -0.09
N GLU A 47 -1.75 13.68 0.74
CA GLU A 47 -2.33 14.98 0.35
C GLU A 47 -1.31 16.12 0.44
N ASN A 48 -0.47 16.10 1.47
CA ASN A 48 0.40 17.20 1.86
C ASN A 48 1.87 16.97 1.51
N GLY A 49 2.29 15.72 1.39
CA GLY A 49 3.65 15.37 1.04
C GLY A 49 4.01 15.90 -0.35
N ARG A 50 5.23 16.43 -0.47
CA ARG A 50 5.76 17.00 -1.70
C ARG A 50 7.09 16.34 -2.00
N TYR A 51 7.36 16.16 -3.27
CA TYR A 51 8.58 15.56 -3.79
C TYR A 51 8.80 16.05 -5.22
N GLU A 52 10.03 15.97 -5.68
CA GLU A 52 10.39 16.28 -7.06
C GLU A 52 10.24 15.03 -7.92
N ILE A 53 9.73 15.21 -9.13
CA ILE A 53 9.70 14.15 -10.14
C ILE A 53 10.81 14.38 -11.14
N SER A 54 11.58 13.33 -11.40
CA SER A 54 12.42 13.22 -12.59
C SER A 54 12.01 11.96 -13.33
N PHE A 55 12.33 11.85 -14.62
CA PHE A 55 11.90 10.71 -15.43
C PHE A 55 13.12 9.98 -16.00
N ASP A 56 13.15 8.67 -15.79
CA ASP A 56 14.13 7.79 -16.42
C ASP A 56 13.53 7.24 -17.72
N ALA A 57 13.91 7.87 -18.84
CA ALA A 57 13.47 7.46 -20.17
C ALA A 57 13.93 6.04 -20.57
N GLY A 58 14.95 5.49 -19.92
CA GLY A 58 15.44 4.14 -20.19
C GLY A 58 14.53 3.06 -19.59
N THR A 59 13.90 3.34 -18.46
CA THR A 59 13.02 2.40 -17.74
C THR A 59 11.54 2.76 -17.84
N GLY A 60 11.21 3.97 -18.32
CA GLY A 60 9.85 4.48 -18.33
C GLY A 60 9.31 4.78 -16.92
N ARG A 61 10.19 4.95 -15.93
CA ARG A 61 9.85 5.15 -14.51
C ARG A 61 10.07 6.59 -14.08
N VAL A 62 9.34 7.01 -13.06
CA VAL A 62 9.66 8.20 -12.27
C VAL A 62 10.87 7.90 -11.40
N ASP A 63 11.89 8.75 -11.50
CA ASP A 63 13.09 8.67 -10.69
C ASP A 63 12.91 9.43 -9.37
N CYS A 64 12.83 8.65 -8.30
CA CYS A 64 12.64 9.11 -6.92
C CYS A 64 13.94 9.25 -6.12
N ARG A 65 15.12 9.06 -6.73
CA ARG A 65 16.40 8.97 -6.00
C ARG A 65 16.78 10.26 -5.28
N ASN A 66 16.43 11.42 -5.84
CA ASN A 66 16.79 12.74 -5.30
C ASN A 66 15.86 13.21 -4.16
N ASN A 67 14.78 12.49 -3.91
CA ASN A 67 13.88 12.77 -2.80
C ASN A 67 14.41 12.19 -1.48
N ASN A 68 13.89 12.67 -0.35
CA ASN A 68 14.23 12.18 0.98
C ASN A 68 12.97 11.96 1.85
N GLY A 69 13.16 11.29 2.99
CA GLY A 69 12.12 11.08 4.00
C GLY A 69 10.78 10.65 3.41
N CYS A 70 9.74 11.39 3.77
CA CYS A 70 8.38 11.15 3.31
C CYS A 70 8.22 11.32 1.79
N GLY A 71 8.84 12.35 1.20
CA GLY A 71 8.74 12.62 -0.23
C GLY A 71 9.29 11.47 -1.07
N LYS A 72 10.39 10.83 -0.64
CA LYS A 72 10.94 9.65 -1.33
C LYS A 72 9.98 8.48 -1.31
N LYS A 73 9.36 8.21 -0.16
CA LYS A 73 8.42 7.09 0.01
C LYS A 73 7.14 7.31 -0.79
N LEU A 74 6.59 8.53 -0.78
CA LEU A 74 5.44 8.89 -1.61
C LEU A 74 5.76 8.79 -3.10
N CYS A 75 6.89 9.34 -3.53
CA CYS A 75 7.33 9.23 -4.91
C CYS A 75 7.42 7.75 -5.35
N SER A 76 7.96 6.86 -4.52
CA SER A 76 7.96 5.43 -4.82
C SER A 76 6.55 4.84 -4.96
N CYS A 77 5.60 5.21 -4.10
CA CYS A 77 4.21 4.77 -4.23
C CYS A 77 3.57 5.27 -5.54
N ASP A 78 3.80 6.54 -5.89
CA ASP A 78 3.22 7.18 -7.08
C ASP A 78 3.88 6.70 -8.38
N ASP A 79 5.20 6.42 -8.38
CA ASP A 79 5.93 5.80 -9.49
C ASP A 79 5.32 4.44 -9.85
N GLU A 80 5.17 3.57 -8.85
CA GLU A 80 4.65 2.22 -9.06
C GLU A 80 3.19 2.26 -9.52
N LEU A 81 2.38 3.17 -8.95
CA LEU A 81 1.01 3.42 -9.42
C LEU A 81 1.01 3.81 -10.90
N ALA A 82 1.79 4.83 -11.27
CA ALA A 82 1.82 5.35 -12.62
C ALA A 82 2.32 4.30 -13.62
N PHE A 83 3.36 3.55 -13.28
CA PHE A 83 3.91 2.50 -14.12
C PHE A 83 2.92 1.36 -14.33
N GLU A 84 2.32 0.85 -13.25
CA GLU A 84 1.35 -0.25 -13.32
C GLU A 84 0.08 0.18 -14.08
N MET A 85 -0.42 1.39 -13.84
CA MET A 85 -1.57 1.92 -14.59
C MET A 85 -1.26 2.07 -16.08
N ALA A 86 -0.08 2.58 -16.44
CA ALA A 86 0.31 2.75 -17.83
C ALA A 86 0.40 1.40 -18.57
N ASN A 87 1.01 0.38 -17.96
CA ASN A 87 1.12 -0.95 -18.57
C ASN A 87 -0.21 -1.70 -18.65
N ASN A 88 -1.17 -1.34 -17.81
CA ASN A 88 -2.49 -1.97 -17.77
C ASN A 88 -3.59 -1.06 -18.30
N PHE A 89 -3.24 0.00 -19.03
CA PHE A 89 -4.21 0.98 -19.53
C PHE A 89 -5.28 0.34 -20.44
N GLU A 90 -4.92 -0.69 -21.19
CA GLU A 90 -5.84 -1.47 -22.04
C GLU A 90 -6.96 -2.14 -21.24
N LEU A 91 -6.79 -2.32 -19.92
CA LEU A 91 -7.80 -2.87 -19.02
C LEU A 91 -8.79 -1.80 -18.51
N PHE A 92 -8.62 -0.55 -18.93
CA PHE A 92 -9.51 0.54 -18.51
C PHE A 92 -10.90 0.38 -19.10
N GLU A 93 -11.87 0.14 -18.24
CA GLU A 93 -13.29 0.06 -18.59
C GLU A 93 -13.99 1.36 -18.19
N THR A 94 -14.43 2.14 -19.19
CA THR A 94 -15.08 3.44 -18.94
C THR A 94 -16.33 3.33 -18.04
N ALA A 95 -16.99 2.16 -18.03
CA ALA A 95 -18.14 1.89 -17.17
C ALA A 95 -17.83 1.95 -15.67
N HIS A 96 -16.58 1.71 -15.28
CA HIS A 96 -16.11 1.75 -13.88
C HIS A 96 -15.44 3.07 -13.51
N SER A 97 -15.59 4.09 -14.37
CA SER A 97 -15.15 5.45 -14.06
C SER A 97 -16.30 6.24 -13.43
N SER A 98 -15.95 7.20 -12.57
CA SER A 98 -16.93 8.14 -11.97
C SER A 98 -17.74 8.89 -13.04
N LEU A 99 -17.17 9.11 -14.24
CA LEU A 99 -17.86 9.75 -15.37
C LEU A 99 -19.10 8.98 -15.85
N ARG A 100 -19.20 7.69 -15.57
CA ARG A 100 -20.35 6.84 -15.95
C ARG A 100 -21.19 6.37 -14.76
N GLY A 101 -21.01 7.00 -13.60
CA GLY A 101 -21.86 6.78 -12.42
C GLY A 101 -21.36 5.71 -11.47
N PHE A 102 -20.08 5.32 -11.54
CA PHE A 102 -19.47 4.55 -10.46
C PHE A 102 -19.35 5.43 -9.21
N GLU A 103 -20.27 5.25 -8.27
CA GLU A 103 -20.27 5.93 -6.98
C GLU A 103 -19.70 5.00 -5.92
N PHE A 104 -18.47 5.29 -5.48
CA PHE A 104 -17.72 4.43 -4.57
C PHE A 104 -18.50 4.05 -3.30
N ALA A 105 -19.21 5.02 -2.71
CA ALA A 105 -19.97 4.81 -1.48
C ALA A 105 -21.13 3.81 -1.65
N ASP A 106 -21.69 3.73 -2.87
CA ASP A 106 -22.87 2.91 -3.17
C ASP A 106 -22.46 1.53 -3.67
N GLU A 107 -21.34 1.43 -4.37
CA GLU A 107 -20.89 0.19 -5.02
C GLU A 107 -19.87 -0.61 -4.19
N CYS A 108 -18.99 0.05 -3.43
CA CYS A 108 -18.03 -0.62 -2.55
C CYS A 108 -18.62 -0.86 -1.15
N LEU A 109 -19.63 -1.72 -1.07
CA LEU A 109 -20.22 -2.12 0.21
C LEU A 109 -19.19 -2.88 1.05
N PRO A 110 -18.99 -2.52 2.33
CA PRO A 110 -18.07 -3.23 3.20
C PRO A 110 -18.52 -4.68 3.32
N SER A 111 -17.58 -5.61 3.16
CA SER A 111 -17.81 -7.01 3.50
C SER A 111 -18.29 -7.06 4.96
N SER A 112 -19.44 -7.69 5.22
CA SER A 112 -19.98 -7.86 6.56
C SER A 112 -18.85 -8.29 7.50
N PRO A 113 -18.66 -7.62 8.67
CA PRO A 113 -17.59 -8.00 9.58
C PRO A 113 -17.76 -9.49 9.91
N PRO A 114 -16.69 -10.30 9.85
CA PRO A 114 -16.77 -11.70 10.21
C PRO A 114 -17.38 -11.84 11.61
N PRO A 115 -18.31 -12.79 11.84
CA PRO A 115 -18.83 -13.04 13.18
C PRO A 115 -17.67 -13.47 14.09
N GLY A 116 -17.49 -12.78 15.22
CA GLY A 116 -16.41 -13.03 16.16
C GLY A 116 -15.31 -11.97 16.13
N GLN A 117 -15.68 -10.69 16.29
CA GLN A 117 -14.74 -9.61 16.59
C GLN A 117 -14.21 -9.83 18.02
N GLY A 118 -13.27 -10.78 18.11
CA GLY A 118 -12.46 -11.06 19.30
C GLY A 118 -11.59 -9.85 19.67
N PRO A 119 -10.88 -9.93 20.81
CA PRO A 119 -10.29 -8.77 21.48
C PRO A 119 -9.30 -8.02 20.57
N GLY A 120 -9.44 -6.70 20.53
CA GLY A 120 -8.49 -5.70 20.00
C GLY A 120 -7.90 -5.98 18.62
N ARG A 121 -8.24 -5.16 17.60
CA ARG A 121 -7.55 -5.21 16.30
C ARG A 121 -6.03 -5.10 16.45
N GLY A 122 -5.54 -4.47 17.52
CA GLY A 122 -4.13 -4.13 17.70
C GLY A 122 -3.78 -2.84 16.98
N ASP A 123 -2.53 -2.42 17.12
CA ASP A 123 -2.03 -1.21 16.49
C ASP A 123 -1.78 -1.45 15.00
N LEU A 124 -1.93 -0.40 14.20
CA LEU A 124 -1.55 -0.42 12.80
C LEU A 124 -0.03 -0.53 12.73
N GLN A 125 0.47 -1.41 11.89
CA GLN A 125 1.89 -1.59 11.58
C GLN A 125 2.05 -1.74 10.07
N CYS A 126 3.28 -1.65 9.57
CA CYS A 126 3.59 -1.77 8.15
C CYS A 126 4.68 -2.80 7.87
N CYS A 127 4.49 -3.56 6.80
CA CYS A 127 5.37 -4.66 6.41
C CYS A 127 5.77 -4.57 4.94
N GLY A 128 6.96 -5.03 4.57
CA GLY A 128 7.52 -4.89 3.23
C GLY A 128 8.33 -3.60 3.03
N ASP A 129 8.88 -3.45 1.85
CA ASP A 129 9.61 -2.25 1.41
C ASP A 129 8.80 -1.43 0.41
N TYR A 130 9.06 -0.13 0.34
CA TYR A 130 8.44 0.72 -0.67
C TYR A 130 8.89 0.31 -2.07
N PRO A 131 7.98 0.19 -3.05
CA PRO A 131 6.55 0.60 -3.02
C PRO A 131 5.54 -0.49 -2.62
N ALA A 132 5.99 -1.72 -2.35
CA ALA A 132 5.12 -2.85 -2.01
C ALA A 132 4.68 -2.90 -0.53
N ARG A 133 5.14 -1.95 0.30
CA ARG A 133 4.85 -1.89 1.73
C ARG A 133 3.35 -1.78 1.99
N PHE A 134 2.85 -2.57 2.94
CA PHE A 134 1.43 -2.68 3.20
C PHE A 134 1.11 -2.68 4.71
N PRO A 135 -0.07 -2.15 5.08
CA PRO A 135 -0.49 -2.09 6.47
C PRO A 135 -1.01 -3.46 6.94
N TYR A 136 -0.78 -3.76 8.20
CA TYR A 136 -1.41 -4.83 8.94
C TYR A 136 -1.71 -4.36 10.36
N HIS A 137 -2.58 -5.09 11.06
CA HIS A 137 -2.71 -4.88 12.50
C HIS A 137 -1.99 -6.00 13.26
N ASP A 138 -1.22 -5.62 14.27
CA ASP A 138 -0.35 -6.52 15.04
C ASP A 138 -1.13 -7.46 15.97
N LYS A 139 -2.43 -7.20 16.17
CA LYS A 139 -3.28 -7.91 17.13
C LYS A 139 -2.66 -7.96 18.53
N ASN A 140 -2.12 -6.83 19.01
CA ASN A 140 -1.44 -6.72 20.29
C ASN A 140 -0.23 -7.69 20.40
N GLY A 141 0.57 -7.77 19.34
CA GLY A 141 1.76 -8.61 19.24
C GLY A 141 1.57 -10.07 18.79
N GLU A 142 0.34 -10.52 18.50
CA GLU A 142 0.11 -11.86 17.92
C GLU A 142 0.62 -11.97 16.47
N ARG A 143 0.84 -10.83 15.80
CA ARG A 143 1.33 -10.77 14.42
C ARG A 143 2.55 -9.88 14.33
N ASP A 144 3.50 -10.31 13.50
CA ASP A 144 4.72 -9.54 13.22
C ASP A 144 5.11 -9.65 11.73
N CYS A 145 6.02 -8.80 11.28
CA CYS A 145 6.51 -8.72 9.91
C CYS A 145 7.89 -9.35 9.76
N CYS A 146 8.07 -10.18 8.73
CA CYS A 146 9.35 -10.71 8.29
C CYS A 146 9.55 -10.36 6.82
N VAL A 147 10.41 -9.36 6.55
CA VAL A 147 10.68 -8.79 5.23
C VAL A 147 9.41 -8.26 4.57
N ASP A 148 8.67 -9.12 3.86
CA ASP A 148 7.47 -8.82 3.07
C ASP A 148 6.25 -9.65 3.50
N LYS A 149 6.34 -10.38 4.61
CA LYS A 149 5.30 -11.31 5.08
C LYS A 149 4.92 -11.05 6.52
N VAL A 150 3.62 -10.97 6.78
CA VAL A 150 3.08 -10.95 8.14
C VAL A 150 2.81 -12.38 8.59
N PHE A 151 3.27 -12.75 9.78
CA PHE A 151 3.14 -14.08 10.35
C PHE A 151 2.54 -14.04 11.77
N ASN A 152 2.02 -15.17 12.23
CA ASN A 152 1.58 -15.35 13.62
C ASN A 152 2.80 -15.67 14.50
N THR A 153 3.08 -14.84 15.51
CA THR A 153 4.25 -14.96 16.39
C THR A 153 4.22 -16.22 17.25
N ALA A 154 3.04 -16.81 17.48
CA ALA A 154 2.92 -18.09 18.17
C ALA A 154 3.36 -19.29 17.32
N GLU A 155 3.31 -19.17 15.98
CA GLU A 155 3.55 -20.27 15.05
C GLU A 155 4.92 -20.21 14.38
N LYS A 156 5.43 -19.01 14.12
CA LYS A 156 6.65 -18.79 13.34
C LYS A 156 7.58 -17.79 13.99
N THR A 157 8.83 -17.77 13.55
CA THR A 157 9.84 -16.77 13.90
C THR A 157 10.59 -16.33 12.65
N CYS A 158 10.97 -15.05 12.58
CA CYS A 158 11.75 -14.47 11.48
C CYS A 158 13.26 -14.62 11.73
N CYS A 159 13.96 -15.24 10.78
CA CYS A 159 15.41 -15.36 10.80
C CYS A 159 16.09 -14.10 10.23
N ASN A 160 17.37 -13.90 10.57
CA ASN A 160 18.16 -12.76 10.09
C ASN A 160 18.28 -12.69 8.55
N ASN A 161 18.14 -13.84 7.86
CA ASN A 161 18.13 -13.92 6.40
C ASN A 161 16.74 -13.68 5.78
N GLY A 162 15.73 -13.34 6.58
CA GLY A 162 14.35 -13.14 6.14
C GLY A 162 13.53 -14.41 5.96
N ALA A 163 14.06 -15.59 6.33
CA ALA A 163 13.30 -16.82 6.32
C ALA A 163 12.33 -16.90 7.51
N LEU A 164 11.15 -17.47 7.27
CA LEU A 164 10.20 -17.82 8.33
C LEU A 164 10.34 -19.32 8.64
N VAL A 165 10.64 -19.63 9.90
CA VAL A 165 10.69 -21.01 10.44
C VAL A 165 9.60 -21.20 11.49
N LEU A 166 9.26 -22.45 11.84
CA LEU A 166 8.32 -22.68 12.94
C LEU A 166 8.95 -22.27 14.27
N THR A 167 8.14 -21.79 15.20
CA THR A 167 8.62 -21.40 16.53
C THR A 167 9.28 -22.60 17.22
N GLY A 168 10.56 -22.44 17.58
CA GLY A 168 11.40 -23.48 18.19
C GLY A 168 12.34 -24.19 17.23
N GLU A 169 12.23 -23.95 15.92
CA GLU A 169 13.23 -24.38 14.93
C GLU A 169 14.40 -23.38 14.82
N SER A 170 15.56 -23.88 14.41
CA SER A 170 16.78 -23.09 14.27
C SER A 170 16.81 -22.28 12.97
N CYS A 171 17.17 -21.01 13.12
CA CYS A 171 17.85 -20.21 12.11
C CYS A 171 19.37 -20.53 12.14
#